data_AF-A0A197SMA9-F1
#
_entry.id   AF-A0A197SMA9-F1
#
_cell.length_a   1.000
_cell.length_b   1.000
_cell.length_c   1.000
_cell.angle_alpha   90.00
_cell.angle_beta   90.00
_cell.angle_gamma   90.00
#
_symmetry.space_group_name_H-M   'P 1'
#
loop_
_entity.id
_entity.type
_entity.pdbx_description
1 polymer ?
#
loop_
_entity_poly.entity_id
_entity_poly.type
_entity_poly.pdbx_seq_one_letter_code
_entity_poly.pdbx_strand_id
1 'polypeptide(L)'
;MQHFLAVRRTAETAVDNRVAIIASLPGGGRGLRREATAAMSDGDSAVAAYLAGGFKAALLEDTADRAARKAGEAAKGAADSARVAISASDAAVQASRRASYAAAAASQAAANAGSAASRAYGAAIAAAAAAAGSARAEAAEAKREARDAANSAAAHAEKAADAADWAVAYAGRAVDYAARSTEFANGATKAADTATAAVARAAAVEKSAREAEWQRLEHDMKQAIEECRLLTRIEAEEKAE
;
A
#
# COMPACT_ATOMS: atom_id res chain seq x y z
N MET A 1 -10.03 -49.59 40.08
CA MET A 1 -11.00 -48.80 39.26
C MET A 1 -10.49 -47.40 38.93
N GLN A 2 -10.08 -46.59 39.93
CA GLN A 2 -9.64 -45.20 39.72
C GLN A 2 -8.41 -45.06 38.79
N HIS A 3 -7.44 -45.99 38.87
CA HIS A 3 -6.23 -45.96 38.04
C HIS A 3 -6.49 -46.20 36.54
N PHE A 4 -7.49 -47.04 36.21
CA PHE A 4 -7.87 -47.35 34.82
C PHE A 4 -8.56 -46.15 34.14
N LEU A 5 -9.40 -45.43 34.89
CA LEU A 5 -10.09 -44.24 34.39
C LEU A 5 -9.10 -43.08 34.14
N ALA A 6 -8.07 -42.93 34.98
CA ALA A 6 -7.03 -41.91 34.80
C ALA A 6 -6.16 -42.16 33.55
N VAL A 7 -5.76 -43.41 33.31
CA VAL A 7 -4.93 -43.81 32.17
C VAL A 7 -5.72 -43.73 30.84
N ARG A 8 -6.98 -44.16 30.85
CA ARG A 8 -7.79 -44.12 29.62
C ARG A 8 -8.14 -42.70 29.20
N ARG A 9 -8.46 -41.84 30.16
CA ARG A 9 -8.77 -40.42 29.92
C ARG A 9 -7.58 -39.66 29.35
N THR A 10 -6.36 -39.93 29.82
CA THR A 10 -5.14 -39.28 29.31
C THR A 10 -4.85 -39.70 27.86
N ALA A 11 -5.03 -40.98 27.52
CA ALA A 11 -4.88 -41.47 26.15
C ALA A 11 -5.92 -40.86 25.19
N GLU A 12 -7.20 -40.77 25.60
CA GLU A 12 -8.25 -40.15 24.77
C GLU A 12 -8.02 -38.64 24.60
N THR A 13 -7.61 -37.93 25.66
CA THR A 13 -7.29 -36.50 25.57
C THR A 13 -6.15 -36.23 24.57
N ALA A 14 -5.14 -37.12 24.51
CA ALA A 14 -4.04 -36.99 23.56
C ALA A 14 -4.52 -37.15 22.10
N VAL A 15 -5.42 -38.10 21.84
CA VAL A 15 -6.01 -38.30 20.51
C VAL A 15 -6.87 -37.09 20.11
N ASP A 16 -7.75 -36.63 20.99
CA ASP A 16 -8.61 -35.47 20.74
C ASP A 16 -7.79 -34.21 20.43
N ASN A 17 -6.70 -33.98 21.18
CA ASN A 17 -5.79 -32.87 20.93
C ASN A 17 -5.13 -32.93 19.56
N ARG A 18 -4.63 -34.10 19.14
CA ARG A 18 -4.02 -34.28 17.81
C ARG A 18 -5.05 -34.07 16.69
N VAL A 19 -6.28 -34.57 16.86
CA VAL A 19 -7.39 -34.35 15.93
C VAL A 19 -7.72 -32.85 15.83
N ALA A 20 -7.73 -32.13 16.95
CA ALA A 20 -7.97 -30.69 16.97
C ALA A 20 -6.90 -29.91 16.17
N ILE A 21 -5.63 -30.29 16.29
CA ILE A 21 -4.54 -29.69 15.50
C ILE A 21 -4.76 -29.96 14.01
N ILE A 22 -4.96 -31.21 13.60
CA ILE A 22 -5.16 -31.59 12.20
C ILE A 22 -6.36 -30.85 11.59
N ALA A 23 -7.46 -30.73 12.33
CA ALA A 23 -8.65 -30.00 11.88
C ALA A 23 -8.40 -28.50 11.66
N SER A 24 -7.43 -27.90 12.35
CA SER A 24 -7.10 -26.47 12.22
C SER A 24 -6.16 -26.15 11.04
N LEU A 25 -5.40 -27.13 10.54
CA LEU A 25 -4.36 -26.95 9.51
C LEU A 25 -4.87 -26.44 8.14
N PRO A 26 -6.05 -26.85 7.63
CA PRO A 26 -6.55 -26.38 6.33
C PRO A 26 -6.79 -24.86 6.28
N GLY A 27 -7.20 -24.26 7.40
CA GLY A 27 -7.41 -22.81 7.52
C GLY A 27 -6.17 -22.02 7.98
N GLY A 28 -5.12 -22.71 8.40
CA GLY A 28 -3.89 -22.12 8.94
C GLY A 28 -3.00 -21.48 7.90
N GLY A 29 -2.25 -20.45 8.29
CA GLY A 29 -1.18 -19.90 7.48
C GLY A 29 0.13 -20.68 7.66
N ARG A 30 1.27 -20.02 7.42
CA ARG A 30 2.58 -20.67 7.41
C ARG A 30 3.08 -20.90 8.84
N GLY A 31 2.88 -19.93 9.72
CA GLY A 31 3.22 -20.02 11.14
C GLY A 31 2.45 -21.15 11.81
N LEU A 32 1.12 -21.22 11.59
CA LEU A 32 0.28 -22.28 12.15
C LEU A 32 0.72 -23.68 11.70
N ARG A 33 1.03 -23.85 10.41
CA ARG A 33 1.52 -25.14 9.87
C ARG A 33 2.88 -25.52 10.45
N ARG A 34 3.80 -24.58 10.59
CA ARG A 34 5.15 -24.81 11.14
C ARG A 34 5.07 -25.27 12.59
N GLU A 35 4.39 -24.52 13.44
CA GLU A 35 4.28 -24.82 14.87
C GLU A 35 3.44 -26.09 15.15
N ALA A 36 2.36 -26.30 14.41
CA ALA A 36 1.58 -27.53 14.50
C ALA A 36 2.41 -28.77 14.13
N THR A 37 3.22 -28.70 13.06
CA THR A 37 4.07 -29.83 12.63
C THR A 37 5.16 -30.13 13.66
N ALA A 38 5.77 -29.09 14.23
CA ALA A 38 6.75 -29.24 15.30
C ALA A 38 6.13 -29.91 16.54
N ALA A 39 4.96 -29.43 16.99
CA ALA A 39 4.25 -30.00 18.13
C ALA A 39 3.87 -31.48 17.91
N MET A 40 3.42 -31.85 16.71
CA MET A 40 3.10 -33.25 16.39
C MET A 40 4.33 -34.17 16.36
N SER A 41 5.52 -33.62 16.11
CA SER A 41 6.77 -34.39 16.08
C SER A 41 7.37 -34.62 17.47
N ASP A 42 7.15 -33.67 18.39
CA ASP A 42 7.72 -33.68 19.75
C ASP A 42 6.84 -34.39 20.81
N GLY A 43 5.66 -34.88 20.41
CA GLY A 43 4.79 -35.75 21.25
C GLY A 43 3.67 -35.02 22.01
N ASP A 44 2.99 -35.76 22.90
CA ASP A 44 1.71 -35.32 23.49
C ASP A 44 1.82 -34.08 24.39
N SER A 45 2.93 -33.94 25.11
CA SER A 45 3.21 -32.75 25.91
C SER A 45 3.40 -31.50 25.04
N ALA A 46 4.05 -31.64 23.89
CA ALA A 46 4.23 -30.55 22.93
C ALA A 46 2.91 -30.17 22.23
N VAL A 47 2.09 -31.18 21.89
CA VAL A 47 0.72 -31.00 21.40
C VAL A 47 -0.14 -30.22 22.40
N ALA A 48 -0.10 -30.59 23.69
CA ALA A 48 -0.84 -29.88 24.73
C ALA A 48 -0.35 -28.43 24.92
N ALA A 49 0.98 -28.22 24.90
CA ALA A 49 1.57 -26.88 24.98
C ALA A 49 1.23 -26.00 23.77
N TYR A 50 1.16 -26.58 22.58
CA TYR A 50 0.70 -25.89 21.38
C TYR A 50 -0.75 -25.42 21.53
N LEU A 51 -1.66 -26.30 21.92
CA LEU A 51 -3.08 -25.94 22.10
C LEU A 51 -3.30 -24.92 23.23
N ALA A 52 -2.50 -24.97 24.30
CA ALA A 52 -2.62 -24.05 25.43
C ALA A 52 -2.19 -22.60 25.12
N GLY A 53 -1.37 -22.38 24.08
CA GLY A 53 -0.92 -21.02 23.75
C GLY A 53 -0.12 -20.88 22.44
N GLY A 54 0.63 -21.92 22.04
CA GLY A 54 1.38 -21.89 20.77
C GLY A 54 0.51 -21.66 19.53
N PHE A 55 -0.72 -22.18 19.53
CA PHE A 55 -1.72 -21.95 18.50
C PHE A 55 -2.08 -20.47 18.37
N LYS A 56 -2.32 -19.79 19.49
CA LYS A 56 -2.67 -18.36 19.52
C LYS A 56 -1.52 -17.50 18.99
N ALA A 57 -0.30 -17.81 19.40
CA ALA A 57 0.91 -17.13 18.93
C ALA A 57 1.09 -17.28 17.41
N ALA A 58 0.98 -18.51 16.90
CA ALA A 58 1.11 -18.81 15.48
C ALA A 58 -0.01 -18.20 14.62
N LEU A 59 -1.24 -18.14 15.16
CA LEU A 59 -2.35 -17.46 14.51
C LEU A 59 -2.12 -15.95 14.40
N LEU A 60 -1.60 -15.32 15.46
CA LEU A 60 -1.27 -13.89 15.44
C LEU A 60 -0.18 -13.58 14.41
N GLU A 61 0.88 -14.39 14.33
CA GLU A 61 1.92 -14.30 13.29
C GLU A 61 1.29 -14.33 11.89
N ASP A 62 0.46 -15.33 11.61
CA ASP A 62 -0.19 -15.48 10.30
C ASP A 62 -1.18 -14.36 9.95
N THR A 63 -1.81 -13.73 10.94
CA THR A 63 -2.66 -12.55 10.71
C THR A 63 -1.83 -11.32 10.40
N ALA A 64 -0.71 -11.12 11.09
CA ALA A 64 0.19 -10.00 10.86
C ALA A 64 0.85 -10.10 9.47
N ASP A 65 1.32 -11.30 9.09
CA ASP A 65 1.87 -11.57 7.75
C ASP A 65 0.88 -11.33 6.62
N ARG A 66 -0.39 -11.69 6.82
CA ARG A 66 -1.46 -11.39 5.85
C ARG A 66 -1.70 -9.89 5.73
N ALA A 67 -1.73 -9.17 6.85
CA ALA A 67 -1.88 -7.73 6.86
C ALA A 67 -0.71 -7.03 6.14
N ALA A 68 0.53 -7.46 6.40
CA ALA A 68 1.74 -6.93 5.76
C ALA A 68 1.70 -7.14 4.24
N ARG A 69 1.34 -8.34 3.77
CA ARG A 69 1.19 -8.62 2.33
C ARG A 69 0.13 -7.75 1.67
N LYS A 70 -1.04 -7.63 2.30
CA LYS A 70 -2.12 -6.78 1.78
C LYS A 70 -1.71 -5.30 1.71
N ALA A 71 -0.96 -4.83 2.70
CA ALA A 71 -0.38 -3.49 2.68
C ALA A 71 0.63 -3.33 1.53
N GLY A 72 1.51 -4.32 1.31
CA GLY A 72 2.46 -4.32 0.20
C GLY A 72 1.79 -4.33 -1.19
N GLU A 73 0.72 -5.10 -1.36
CA GLU A 73 -0.09 -5.10 -2.59
C GLU A 73 -0.76 -3.74 -2.83
N ALA A 74 -1.31 -3.12 -1.78
CA ALA A 74 -1.88 -1.77 -1.87
C ALA A 74 -0.80 -0.73 -2.21
N ALA A 75 0.39 -0.83 -1.62
CA ALA A 75 1.54 0.02 -1.92
C ALA A 75 1.97 -0.10 -3.39
N LYS A 76 2.02 -1.33 -3.91
CA LYS A 76 2.31 -1.57 -5.33
C LYS A 76 1.26 -0.95 -6.24
N GLY A 77 -0.02 -1.15 -5.94
CA GLY A 77 -1.12 -0.53 -6.70
C GLY A 77 -1.09 1.00 -6.69
N ALA A 78 -0.73 1.61 -5.54
CA ALA A 78 -0.51 3.05 -5.42
C ALA A 78 0.67 3.51 -6.27
N ALA A 79 1.80 2.79 -6.25
CA ALA A 79 2.98 3.11 -7.06
C ALA A 79 2.71 2.98 -8.57
N ASP A 80 1.96 1.97 -9.00
CA ASP A 80 1.57 1.81 -10.41
C ASP A 80 0.64 2.97 -10.84
N SER A 81 -0.33 3.34 -10.01
CA SER A 81 -1.20 4.50 -10.24
C SER A 81 -0.42 5.81 -10.31
N ALA A 82 0.60 5.97 -9.46
CA ALA A 82 1.50 7.12 -9.48
C ALA A 82 2.24 7.25 -10.82
N ARG A 83 2.75 6.15 -11.37
CA ARG A 83 3.44 6.15 -12.68
C ARG A 83 2.50 6.56 -13.81
N VAL A 84 1.25 6.08 -13.79
CA VAL A 84 0.23 6.49 -14.77
C VAL A 84 -0.05 7.99 -14.67
N ALA A 85 -0.20 8.52 -13.45
CA ALA A 85 -0.42 9.95 -13.23
C ALA A 85 0.77 10.81 -13.72
N ILE A 86 2.01 10.38 -13.46
CA ILE A 86 3.21 11.06 -13.95
C ILE A 86 3.25 11.06 -15.48
N SER A 87 3.04 9.90 -16.12
CA SER A 87 3.02 9.81 -17.59
C SER A 87 1.93 10.69 -18.21
N ALA A 88 0.74 10.75 -17.60
CA ALA A 88 -0.33 11.64 -18.05
C ALA A 88 0.06 13.12 -17.87
N SER A 89 0.77 13.44 -16.79
CA SER A 89 1.29 14.78 -16.53
C SER A 89 2.30 15.22 -17.58
N ASP A 90 3.25 14.37 -17.94
CA ASP A 90 4.23 14.65 -19.00
C ASP A 90 3.55 14.87 -20.36
N ALA A 91 2.54 14.06 -20.69
CA ALA A 91 1.75 14.24 -21.90
C ALA A 91 1.01 15.59 -21.92
N ALA A 92 0.42 15.99 -20.78
CA ALA A 92 -0.24 17.28 -20.63
C ALA A 92 0.74 18.45 -20.79
N VAL A 93 1.94 18.37 -20.20
CA VAL A 93 3.00 19.38 -20.35
C VAL A 93 3.44 19.49 -21.81
N GLN A 94 3.62 18.37 -22.51
CA GLN A 94 3.97 18.39 -23.94
C GLN A 94 2.87 19.02 -24.79
N ALA A 95 1.60 18.70 -24.52
CA ALA A 95 0.46 19.31 -25.18
C ALA A 95 0.41 20.83 -24.94
N SER A 96 0.66 21.28 -23.71
CA SER A 96 0.75 22.69 -23.35
C SER A 96 1.83 23.44 -24.13
N ARG A 97 3.03 22.86 -24.21
CA ARG A 97 4.12 23.44 -25.01
C ARG A 97 3.73 23.56 -26.48
N ARG A 98 3.14 22.51 -27.07
CA ARG A 98 2.67 22.54 -28.47
C ARG A 98 1.60 23.61 -28.70
N ALA A 99 0.65 23.73 -27.77
CA ALA A 99 -0.38 24.76 -27.83
C ALA A 99 0.24 26.17 -27.76
N SER A 100 1.20 26.39 -26.87
CA SER A 100 1.93 27.67 -26.74
C SER A 100 2.71 28.02 -28.02
N TYR A 101 3.39 27.05 -28.64
CA TYR A 101 4.08 27.27 -29.92
C TYR A 101 3.09 27.60 -31.04
N ALA A 102 1.97 26.87 -31.12
CA ALA A 102 0.93 27.14 -32.11
C ALA A 102 0.32 28.54 -31.91
N ALA A 103 0.11 28.95 -30.66
CA ALA A 103 -0.36 30.28 -30.31
C ALA A 103 0.60 31.39 -30.77
N ALA A 104 1.89 31.24 -30.47
CA ALA A 104 2.92 32.18 -30.92
C ALA A 104 2.99 32.26 -32.46
N ALA A 105 2.92 31.11 -33.15
CA ALA A 105 2.91 31.06 -34.60
C ALA A 105 1.67 31.74 -35.20
N ALA A 106 0.48 31.53 -34.60
CA ALA A 106 -0.76 32.19 -35.00
C ALA A 106 -0.68 33.70 -34.82
N SER A 107 -0.17 34.19 -33.68
CA SER A 107 0.04 35.62 -33.44
C SER A 107 1.02 36.26 -34.43
N GLN A 108 2.10 35.55 -34.78
CA GLN A 108 3.03 36.04 -35.80
C GLN A 108 2.39 36.08 -37.19
N ALA A 109 1.62 35.06 -37.56
CA ALA A 109 0.89 35.02 -38.82
C ALA A 109 -0.15 36.16 -38.91
N ALA A 110 -0.86 36.43 -37.81
CA ALA A 110 -1.77 37.55 -37.67
C ALA A 110 -1.07 38.91 -37.88
N ALA A 111 0.08 39.13 -37.23
CA ALA A 111 0.87 40.35 -37.40
C ALA A 111 1.38 40.54 -38.85
N ASN A 112 1.82 39.44 -39.48
CA ASN A 112 2.26 39.44 -40.87
C ASN A 112 1.11 39.76 -41.83
N ALA A 113 -0.06 39.14 -41.62
CA ALA A 113 -1.27 39.39 -42.40
C ALA A 113 -1.75 40.84 -42.24
N GLY A 114 -1.77 41.38 -41.02
CA GLY A 114 -2.11 42.78 -40.77
C GLY A 114 -1.16 43.77 -41.45
N SER A 115 0.14 43.46 -41.45
CA SER A 115 1.17 44.25 -42.14
C SER A 115 1.00 44.19 -43.66
N ALA A 116 0.75 43.00 -44.21
CA ALA A 116 0.50 42.80 -45.64
C ALA A 116 -0.77 43.53 -46.10
N ALA A 117 -1.87 43.42 -45.35
CA ALA A 117 -3.11 44.12 -45.63
C ALA A 117 -2.93 45.64 -45.59
N SER A 118 -2.14 46.16 -44.65
CA SER A 118 -1.83 47.59 -44.56
C SER A 118 -1.02 48.08 -45.77
N ARG A 119 -0.04 47.30 -46.23
CA ARG A 119 0.72 47.58 -47.46
C ARG A 119 -0.17 47.57 -48.70
N ALA A 120 -1.01 46.54 -48.85
CA ALA A 120 -1.93 46.44 -49.97
C ALA A 120 -2.93 47.61 -50.00
N TYR A 121 -3.41 48.06 -48.84
CA TYR A 121 -4.27 49.24 -48.73
C TYR A 121 -3.55 50.53 -49.14
N GLY A 122 -2.31 50.74 -48.69
CA GLY A 122 -1.51 51.89 -49.12
C GLY A 122 -1.29 51.90 -50.64
N ALA A 123 -0.99 50.74 -51.22
CA ALA A 123 -0.86 50.57 -52.67
C ALA A 123 -2.19 50.80 -53.41
N ALA A 124 -3.31 50.32 -52.87
CA ALA A 124 -4.65 50.53 -53.43
C ALA A 124 -5.11 51.99 -53.32
N ILE A 125 -4.78 52.71 -52.25
CA ILE A 125 -5.04 54.16 -52.13
C ILE A 125 -4.25 54.91 -53.21
N ALA A 126 -2.96 54.58 -53.37
CA ALA A 126 -2.08 55.15 -54.38
C ALA A 126 -2.56 54.83 -55.81
N ALA A 127 -3.01 53.60 -56.05
CA ALA A 127 -3.57 53.17 -57.34
C ALA A 127 -4.98 53.71 -57.61
N ALA A 128 -5.82 53.87 -56.58
CA ALA A 128 -7.17 54.43 -56.69
C ALA A 128 -7.18 55.97 -56.71
N ALA A 129 -6.05 56.62 -56.43
CA ALA A 129 -5.83 57.97 -56.95
C ALA A 129 -5.84 57.99 -58.50
N ALA A 130 -5.71 56.82 -59.15
CA ALA A 130 -5.83 56.61 -60.59
C ALA A 130 -7.02 55.72 -61.04
N ALA A 131 -7.85 55.14 -60.15
CA ALA A 131 -8.97 54.24 -60.50
C ALA A 131 -10.20 54.37 -59.56
N ALA A 132 -11.41 54.21 -60.11
CA ALA A 132 -12.72 54.50 -59.50
C ALA A 132 -13.09 53.68 -58.24
N GLY A 133 -14.08 54.18 -57.48
CA GLY A 133 -14.34 53.87 -56.05
C GLY A 133 -14.74 52.45 -55.63
N SER A 134 -15.19 51.55 -56.52
CA SER A 134 -15.59 50.17 -56.15
C SER A 134 -14.42 49.32 -55.66
N ALA A 135 -13.23 49.46 -56.27
CA ALA A 135 -12.02 48.75 -55.86
C ALA A 135 -11.52 49.15 -54.46
N ARG A 136 -11.80 50.39 -54.02
CA ARG A 136 -11.50 50.83 -52.64
C ARG A 136 -12.38 50.15 -51.60
N ALA A 137 -13.65 49.89 -51.94
CA ALA A 137 -14.59 49.24 -51.04
C ALA A 137 -14.22 47.76 -50.82
N GLU A 138 -13.95 47.02 -51.90
CA GLU A 138 -13.55 45.61 -51.86
C GLU A 138 -12.24 45.40 -51.08
N ALA A 139 -11.24 46.27 -51.28
CA ALA A 139 -9.98 46.20 -50.53
C ALA A 139 -10.15 46.48 -49.03
N ALA A 140 -11.10 47.36 -48.66
CA ALA A 140 -11.40 47.66 -47.27
C ALA A 140 -12.14 46.49 -46.58
N GLU A 141 -12.99 45.77 -47.31
CA GLU A 141 -13.72 44.60 -46.83
C GLU A 141 -12.78 43.40 -46.60
N ALA A 142 -11.95 43.04 -47.58
CA ALA A 142 -10.95 41.99 -47.44
C ALA A 142 -9.99 42.23 -46.26
N LYS A 143 -9.68 43.49 -45.95
CA LYS A 143 -8.89 43.86 -44.76
C LYS A 143 -9.62 43.54 -43.46
N ARG A 144 -10.92 43.85 -43.37
CA ARG A 144 -11.73 43.56 -42.17
C ARG A 144 -11.78 42.06 -41.94
N GLU A 145 -12.08 41.30 -42.98
CA GLU A 145 -12.12 39.84 -42.91
C GLU A 145 -10.78 39.23 -42.46
N ALA A 146 -9.66 39.67 -43.04
CA ALA A 146 -8.34 39.19 -42.63
C ALA A 146 -8.01 39.54 -41.17
N ARG A 147 -8.38 40.75 -40.72
CA ARG A 147 -8.17 41.17 -39.32
C ARG A 147 -9.03 40.36 -38.37
N ASP A 148 -10.29 40.15 -38.71
CA ASP A 148 -11.24 39.45 -37.85
C ASP A 148 -10.90 37.95 -37.76
N ALA A 149 -10.46 37.34 -38.87
CA ALA A 149 -9.90 35.98 -38.89
C ALA A 149 -8.64 35.85 -38.02
N ALA A 150 -7.71 36.81 -38.13
CA ALA A 150 -6.49 36.85 -37.33
C ALA A 150 -6.77 37.00 -35.83
N ASN A 151 -7.68 37.91 -35.46
CA ASN A 151 -8.10 38.12 -34.08
C ASN A 151 -8.82 36.88 -33.51
N SER A 152 -9.66 36.23 -34.31
CA SER A 152 -10.32 34.99 -33.92
C SER A 152 -9.31 33.87 -33.67
N ALA A 153 -8.32 33.70 -34.55
CA ALA A 153 -7.24 32.72 -34.36
C ALA A 153 -6.42 32.99 -33.10
N ALA A 154 -6.07 34.26 -32.81
CA ALA A 154 -5.38 34.65 -31.59
C ALA A 154 -6.22 34.33 -30.33
N ALA A 155 -7.52 34.64 -30.34
CA ALA A 155 -8.41 34.32 -29.23
C ALA A 155 -8.56 32.80 -29.01
N HIS A 156 -8.59 32.00 -30.08
CA HIS A 156 -8.58 30.55 -29.96
C HIS A 156 -7.27 30.00 -29.39
N ALA A 157 -6.15 30.60 -29.77
CA ALA A 157 -4.82 30.27 -29.26
C ALA A 157 -4.68 30.59 -27.76
N GLU A 158 -5.14 31.75 -27.29
CA GLU A 158 -5.16 32.12 -25.87
C GLU A 158 -5.99 31.13 -25.05
N LYS A 159 -7.21 30.80 -25.51
CA LYS A 159 -8.07 29.81 -24.84
C LYS A 159 -7.43 28.42 -24.77
N ALA A 160 -6.67 28.03 -25.79
CA ALA A 160 -5.94 26.76 -25.80
C ALA A 160 -4.77 26.76 -24.82
N ALA A 161 -4.07 27.90 -24.67
CA ALA A 161 -3.02 28.07 -23.67
C ALA A 161 -3.60 28.00 -22.24
N ASP A 162 -4.70 28.72 -21.97
CA ASP A 162 -5.41 28.67 -20.68
C ASP A 162 -5.81 27.23 -20.33
N ALA A 163 -6.47 26.53 -21.25
CA ALA A 163 -6.88 25.13 -21.04
C ALA A 163 -5.69 24.21 -20.73
N ALA A 164 -4.52 24.49 -21.32
CA ALA A 164 -3.32 23.72 -21.07
C ALA A 164 -2.69 24.03 -19.70
N ASP A 165 -2.72 25.28 -19.25
CA ASP A 165 -2.27 25.67 -17.90
C ASP A 165 -3.14 25.01 -16.82
N TRP A 166 -4.46 24.98 -17.03
CA TRP A 166 -5.36 24.20 -16.17
C TRP A 166 -4.96 22.72 -16.13
N ALA A 167 -4.69 22.09 -17.27
CA ALA A 167 -4.29 20.69 -17.33
C ALA A 167 -2.98 20.42 -16.56
N VAL A 168 -1.98 21.30 -16.66
CA VAL A 168 -0.72 21.20 -15.92
C VAL A 168 -0.95 21.34 -14.41
N ALA A 169 -1.80 22.29 -13.98
CA ALA A 169 -2.11 22.47 -12.57
C ALA A 169 -2.79 21.22 -11.95
N TYR A 170 -3.74 20.61 -12.65
CA TYR A 170 -4.38 19.38 -12.20
C TYR A 170 -3.44 18.18 -12.22
N ALA A 171 -2.57 18.09 -13.23
CA ALA A 171 -1.53 17.09 -13.32
C ALA A 171 -0.57 17.15 -12.12
N GLY A 172 -0.09 18.35 -11.76
CA GLY A 172 0.76 18.54 -10.56
C GLY A 172 0.09 18.05 -9.28
N ARG A 173 -1.19 18.39 -9.07
CA ARG A 173 -1.96 17.88 -7.92
C ARG A 173 -2.07 16.36 -7.90
N ALA A 174 -2.24 15.72 -9.06
CA ALA A 174 -2.31 14.26 -9.15
C ALA A 174 -0.98 13.60 -8.73
N VAL A 175 0.15 14.18 -9.12
CA VAL A 175 1.48 13.72 -8.70
C VAL A 175 1.66 13.87 -7.18
N ASP A 176 1.26 15.00 -6.60
CA ASP A 176 1.34 15.22 -5.15
C ASP A 176 0.51 14.21 -4.36
N TYR A 177 -0.72 13.94 -4.79
CA TYR A 177 -1.57 12.92 -4.16
C TYR A 177 -0.99 11.51 -4.28
N ALA A 178 -0.40 11.19 -5.43
CA ALA A 178 0.27 9.91 -5.65
C ALA A 178 1.50 9.73 -4.75
N ALA A 179 2.29 10.80 -4.56
CA ALA A 179 3.42 10.81 -3.64
C ALA A 179 2.98 10.57 -2.19
N ARG A 180 1.96 11.31 -1.73
CA ARG A 180 1.38 11.11 -0.38
C ARG A 180 0.83 9.70 -0.19
N SER A 181 0.13 9.16 -1.19
CA SER A 181 -0.40 7.79 -1.14
C SER A 181 0.72 6.76 -0.98
N THR A 182 1.83 6.94 -1.71
CA THR A 182 3.02 6.08 -1.59
C THR A 182 3.65 6.17 -0.20
N GLU A 183 3.75 7.36 0.37
CA GLU A 183 4.26 7.58 1.72
C GLU A 183 3.42 6.87 2.78
N PHE A 184 2.08 7.03 2.73
CA PHE A 184 1.17 6.34 3.64
C PHE A 184 1.26 4.82 3.51
N ALA A 185 1.39 4.31 2.27
CA ALA A 185 1.52 2.88 2.04
C ALA A 185 2.84 2.33 2.63
N ASN A 186 3.96 3.03 2.44
CA ASN A 186 5.25 2.68 3.05
C ASN A 186 5.18 2.72 4.59
N GLY A 187 4.53 3.74 5.15
CA GLY A 187 4.28 3.85 6.59
C GLY A 187 3.46 2.67 7.12
N ALA A 188 2.41 2.27 6.39
CA ALA A 188 1.58 1.12 6.73
C ALA A 188 2.37 -0.20 6.68
N THR A 189 3.21 -0.42 5.66
CA THR A 189 4.10 -1.58 5.57
C THR A 189 5.07 -1.63 6.77
N LYS A 190 5.74 -0.52 7.08
CA LYS A 190 6.67 -0.46 8.22
C LYS A 190 5.97 -0.72 9.55
N ALA A 191 4.75 -0.19 9.74
CA ALA A 191 3.94 -0.45 10.92
C ALA A 191 3.53 -1.93 11.02
N ALA A 192 3.15 -2.55 9.90
CA ALA A 192 2.85 -3.98 9.84
C ALA A 192 4.06 -4.84 10.18
N ASP A 193 5.23 -4.56 9.60
CA ASP A 193 6.48 -5.28 9.90
C ASP A 193 6.85 -5.15 11.38
N THR A 194 6.68 -3.96 11.95
CA THR A 194 6.92 -3.71 13.37
C THR A 194 5.95 -4.51 14.25
N ALA A 195 4.68 -4.58 13.87
CA ALA A 195 3.67 -5.38 14.57
C ALA A 195 3.99 -6.87 14.48
N THR A 196 4.37 -7.39 13.30
CA THR A 196 4.82 -8.78 13.12
C THR A 196 6.01 -9.09 14.02
N ALA A 197 7.03 -8.20 14.05
CA ALA A 197 8.19 -8.38 14.91
C ALA A 197 7.84 -8.31 16.42
N ALA A 198 6.87 -7.48 16.80
CA ALA A 198 6.38 -7.42 18.18
C ALA A 198 5.65 -8.70 18.58
N VAL A 199 4.77 -9.22 17.71
CA VAL A 199 4.06 -10.50 17.92
C VAL A 199 5.04 -11.66 18.03
N ALA A 200 6.04 -11.74 17.13
CA ALA A 200 7.07 -12.78 17.17
C ALA A 200 7.88 -12.73 18.48
N ARG A 201 8.24 -11.53 18.95
CA ARG A 201 8.91 -11.36 20.26
C ARG A 201 8.02 -11.77 21.42
N ALA A 202 6.74 -11.39 21.41
CA ALA A 202 5.79 -11.79 22.45
C ALA A 202 5.64 -13.31 22.51
N ALA A 203 5.54 -13.98 21.37
CA ALA A 203 5.50 -15.43 21.28
C ALA A 203 6.77 -16.08 21.86
N ALA A 204 7.95 -15.54 21.56
CA ALA A 204 9.21 -16.03 22.11
C ALA A 204 9.32 -15.86 23.64
N VAL A 205 8.84 -14.72 24.17
CA VAL A 205 8.77 -14.48 25.62
C VAL A 205 7.79 -15.46 26.27
N GLU A 206 6.62 -15.68 25.68
CA GLU A 206 5.64 -16.65 26.18
C GLU A 206 6.22 -18.07 26.23
N LYS A 207 6.94 -18.48 25.18
CA LYS A 207 7.63 -19.77 25.15
C LYS A 207 8.68 -19.87 26.27
N SER A 208 9.53 -18.86 26.41
CA SER A 208 10.58 -18.83 27.42
C SER A 208 10.01 -18.83 28.85
N ALA A 209 8.91 -18.10 29.08
CA ALA A 209 8.23 -18.07 30.37
C ALA A 209 7.65 -19.44 30.73
N ARG A 210 7.07 -20.14 29.75
CA ARG A 210 6.55 -21.50 29.95
C ARG A 210 7.65 -22.51 30.23
N GLU A 211 8.77 -22.44 29.51
CA GLU A 211 9.95 -23.26 29.80
C GLU A 211 10.46 -23.01 31.24
N ALA A 212 10.51 -21.76 31.68
CA ALA A 212 10.91 -21.41 33.04
C ALA A 212 9.91 -21.90 34.11
N GLU A 213 8.61 -21.86 33.82
CA GLU A 213 7.57 -22.38 34.72
C GLU A 213 7.63 -23.90 34.85
N TRP A 214 7.89 -24.61 33.74
CA TRP A 214 8.16 -26.05 33.77
C TRP A 214 9.37 -26.40 34.63
N GLN A 215 10.47 -25.64 34.50
CA GLN A 215 11.67 -25.84 35.32
C GLN A 215 11.40 -25.59 36.81
N ARG A 216 10.58 -24.58 37.15
CA ARG A 216 10.13 -24.34 38.53
C ARG A 216 9.28 -25.48 39.07
N LEU A 217 8.27 -25.92 38.32
CA LEU A 217 7.42 -27.04 38.73
C LEU A 217 8.22 -28.33 38.93
N GLU A 218 9.22 -28.59 38.07
CA GLU A 218 10.10 -29.75 38.23
C GLU A 218 10.97 -29.62 39.50
N HIS A 219 11.45 -28.41 39.81
CA HIS A 219 12.20 -28.14 41.03
C HIS A 219 11.31 -28.31 42.28
N ASP A 220 10.14 -27.69 42.30
CA ASP A 220 9.18 -27.74 43.42
C ASP A 220 8.73 -29.19 43.67
N MET A 221 8.51 -29.97 42.60
CA MET A 221 8.17 -31.39 42.72
C MET A 221 9.31 -32.21 43.30
N LYS A 222 10.57 -31.95 42.91
CA LYS A 222 11.73 -32.61 43.52
C LYS A 222 11.86 -32.27 45.00
N GLN A 223 11.68 -30.99 45.37
CA GLN A 223 11.69 -30.58 46.77
C GLN A 223 10.56 -31.25 47.57
N ALA A 224 9.33 -31.24 47.06
CA ALA A 224 8.19 -31.85 47.74
C ALA A 224 8.39 -33.37 47.96
N ILE A 225 8.99 -34.08 47.00
CA ILE A 225 9.32 -35.50 47.15
C ILE A 225 10.35 -35.71 48.27
N GLU A 226 11.40 -34.88 48.33
CA GLU A 226 12.40 -34.96 49.40
C GLU A 226 11.82 -34.63 50.78
N GLU A 227 10.97 -33.61 50.87
CA GLU A 227 10.24 -33.28 52.12
C GLU A 227 9.34 -34.45 52.57
N CYS A 228 8.61 -35.07 51.63
CA CYS A 228 7.79 -36.25 51.93
C CYS A 228 8.65 -37.43 52.43
N ARG A 229 9.81 -37.66 51.83
CA ARG A 229 10.76 -38.70 52.27
C ARG A 229 11.28 -38.44 53.68
N LEU A 230 11.60 -37.18 54.00
CA LEU A 230 12.05 -36.79 55.34
C LEU A 230 10.94 -36.98 56.38
N LEU A 231 9.72 -36.54 56.09
CA LEU A 231 8.56 -36.74 56.97
C LEU A 231 8.30 -38.24 57.22
N THR A 232 8.35 -39.06 56.17
CA THR A 232 8.18 -40.52 56.31
C THR A 232 9.26 -41.13 57.23
N ARG A 233 10.50 -40.63 57.17
CA ARG A 233 11.58 -41.06 58.08
C ARG A 233 11.31 -40.65 59.52
N ILE A 234 10.91 -39.40 59.75
CA ILE A 234 10.61 -38.88 61.09
C ILE A 234 9.44 -39.67 61.70
N GLU A 235 8.36 -39.91 60.95
CA GLU A 235 7.24 -40.73 61.44
C GLU A 235 7.63 -42.18 61.76
N ALA A 236 8.62 -42.73 61.07
CA ALA A 236 9.14 -44.06 61.35
C ALA A 236 10.03 -44.10 62.59
N GLU A 237 10.80 -43.03 62.84
CA GLU A 237 11.61 -42.85 64.04
C GLU A 237 10.72 -42.60 65.28
N GLU A 238 9.70 -41.75 65.19
CA GLU A 238 8.75 -41.49 66.28
C GLU A 238 7.92 -42.72 66.68
N LYS A 239 7.65 -43.64 65.74
CA LYS A 239 6.96 -44.91 66.05
C LYS A 239 7.87 -45.97 66.68
N ALA A 240 9.18 -45.77 66.65
CA ALA A 240 10.16 -46.70 67.21
C ALA A 240 10.55 -46.35 68.66
N GLU A 241 10.17 -45.17 69.16
CA GLU A 241 10.23 -44.76 70.57
C GLU A 241 8.96 -45.14 71.36
#